data_AF-A0A9E5UV55-F1
#
_entry.id   AF-A0A9E5UV55-F1
#
_cell.length_a   1.000
_cell.length_b   1.000
_cell.length_c   1.000
_cell.angle_alpha   90.00
_cell.angle_beta   90.00
_cell.angle_gamma   90.00
#
_symmetry.space_group_name_H-M   'P 1'
#
loop_
_entity.id
_entity.type
_entity.pdbx_description
1 polymer ?
#
loop_
_entity_poly.entity_id
_entity_poly.type
_entity_poly.pdbx_seq_one_letter_code
_entity_poly.pdbx_strand_id
1 'polypeptide(L)' 'MIINSTQNAKLKQVRALLQQTKTRARERQAVLEGVRLVQDVIGQGYVPEFILHRADFPLDAL' A
#
# COMPACT_ATOMS: atom_id res chain seq x y z
N MET A 1 -7.25 -6.07 10.40
CA MET A 1 -6.44 -7.28 10.66
C MET A 1 -5.02 -6.84 10.98
N ILE A 2 -4.45 -7.32 12.08
CA ILE A 2 -3.04 -7.04 12.43
C ILE A 2 -2.15 -8.06 11.72
N ILE A 3 -1.11 -7.58 11.04
CA ILE A 3 -0.08 -8.44 10.42
C ILE A 3 1.11 -8.49 11.37
N ASN A 4 1.38 -9.66 11.94
CA ASN A 4 2.47 -9.90 12.90
C ASN A 4 3.65 -10.69 12.30
N SER A 5 3.54 -11.13 11.05
CA SER A 5 4.56 -11.94 10.36
C SER A 5 5.08 -11.23 9.12
N THR A 6 6.39 -11.12 9.00
CA THR A 6 7.07 -10.60 7.81
C THR A 6 6.92 -11.51 6.59
N GLN A 7 6.46 -12.75 6.79
CA GLN A 7 6.19 -13.72 5.74
C GLN A 7 4.77 -13.60 5.15
N ASN A 8 3.95 -12.68 5.67
CA ASN A 8 2.60 -12.43 5.18
C ASN A 8 2.59 -12.11 3.68
N ALA A 9 1.64 -12.68 2.95
CA ALA A 9 1.53 -12.53 1.50
C ALA A 9 1.41 -11.06 1.06
N LYS A 10 0.63 -10.23 1.77
CA LYS A 10 0.48 -8.80 1.45
C LYS A 10 1.79 -8.04 1.62
N LEU A 11 2.55 -8.34 2.67
CA LEU A 11 3.88 -7.72 2.87
C LEU A 11 4.88 -8.16 1.81
N LYS A 12 4.85 -9.43 1.38
CA LYS A 12 5.68 -9.91 0.26
C LYS A 12 5.34 -9.21 -1.05
N GLN A 13 4.05 -9.06 -1.35
CA GLN A 13 3.58 -8.35 -2.54
C GLN A 13 4.05 -6.88 -2.55
N VAL A 14 3.84 -6.15 -1.44
CA VAL A 14 4.29 -4.75 -1.32
C VAL A 14 5.80 -4.63 -1.51
N ARG A 15 6.60 -5.51 -0.89
CA ARG A 15 8.06 -5.52 -1.06
C ARG A 15 8.46 -5.79 -2.51
N ALA A 16 7.81 -6.73 -3.18
CA ALA A 16 8.06 -7.03 -4.58
C ALA A 16 7.74 -5.83 -5.48
N LEU A 17 6.60 -5.16 -5.26
CA LEU A 17 6.20 -3.97 -6.01
C LEU A 17 7.15 -2.78 -5.78
N LEU A 18 7.68 -2.59 -4.57
CA LEU A 18 8.67 -1.53 -4.29
C LEU A 18 10.02 -1.81 -4.99
N GLN A 19 10.51 -3.05 -4.92
CA GLN A 19 11.88 -3.38 -5.32
C GLN A 19 12.02 -3.77 -6.80
N GLN A 20 10.96 -4.28 -7.44
CA GLN A 20 11.06 -4.94 -8.74
C GLN A 20 10.25 -4.21 -9.82
N THR A 21 10.94 -3.48 -10.69
CA THR A 21 10.31 -2.74 -11.80
C THR A 21 9.52 -3.66 -12.75
N LYS A 22 10.02 -4.87 -13.02
CA LYS A 22 9.31 -5.86 -13.86
C LYS A 22 7.98 -6.30 -13.23
N THR A 23 7.94 -6.43 -11.91
CA THR A 23 6.74 -6.82 -11.16
C THR A 23 5.67 -5.74 -11.25
N ARG A 24 6.03 -4.46 -11.06
CA ARG A 24 5.10 -3.33 -11.28
C ARG A 24 4.53 -3.32 -12.70
N ALA A 25 5.38 -3.50 -13.71
CA ALA A 25 4.93 -3.49 -15.10
C ALA A 25 4.00 -4.66 -15.43
N ARG A 26 4.30 -5.87 -14.92
CA ARG A 26 3.50 -7.07 -15.12
C ARG A 26 2.15 -6.98 -14.39
N GLU A 27 2.17 -6.57 -13.14
CA GLU A 27 0.98 -6.55 -12.27
C GLU A 27 0.14 -5.29 -12.46
N ARG A 28 0.69 -4.25 -13.11
CA ARG A 28 0.05 -2.93 -13.29
C ARG A 28 -0.40 -2.31 -11.97
N GLN A 29 0.40 -2.55 -10.94
CA GLN A 29 0.19 -2.06 -9.59
C GLN A 29 1.38 -1.21 -9.14
N ALA A 30 1.10 -0.28 -8.26
CA ALA A 30 2.08 0.58 -7.62
C ALA A 30 1.81 0.65 -6.11
N VAL A 31 2.88 0.88 -5.36
CA VAL A 31 2.80 1.19 -3.92
C VAL A 31 3.02 2.68 -3.78
N LEU A 32 2.15 3.33 -3.01
CA LEU A 32 2.28 4.75 -2.66
C LEU A 32 2.63 4.85 -1.17
N GLU A 33 3.61 5.69 -0.85
CA GLU A 33 4.04 5.94 0.52
C GLU A 33 3.86 7.42 0.85
N GLY A 34 3.29 7.70 2.03
CA GLY A 34 3.04 9.06 2.51
C GLY A 34 1.55 9.43 2.53
N VAL A 35 1.08 9.96 3.67
CA VAL A 35 -0.33 10.26 3.92
C VAL A 35 -0.91 11.23 2.89
N ARG A 36 -0.21 12.34 2.63
CA ARG A 36 -0.69 13.38 1.71
C ARG A 36 -0.91 12.85 0.28
N LEU A 37 0.02 12.03 -0.21
CA LEU A 37 -0.07 11.43 -1.53
C LEU A 37 -1.23 10.42 -1.62
N VAL A 38 -1.40 9.60 -0.59
CA VAL A 38 -2.51 8.65 -0.51
C VAL A 38 -3.86 9.38 -0.47
N GLN A 39 -3.97 10.46 0.32
CA GLN A 39 -5.17 11.31 0.35
C GLN A 39 -5.46 11.94 -1.01
N ASP A 40 -4.45 12.43 -1.72
CA ASP A 40 -4.64 13.03 -3.06
C ASP A 40 -5.23 12.03 -4.06
N VAL A 41 -4.70 10.80 -4.09
CA VAL A 41 -5.21 9.80 -5.03
C VAL A 41 -6.61 9.32 -4.64
N ILE A 42 -6.89 9.14 -3.35
CA ILE A 42 -8.23 8.79 -2.87
C ILE A 42 -9.22 9.91 -3.22
N GLY A 43 -8.84 11.17 -2.98
CA GLY A 43 -9.66 12.35 -3.30
C GLY A 43 -9.92 12.52 -4.81
N GLN A 44 -9.03 11.99 -5.66
CA GLN A 44 -9.23 11.91 -7.12
C GLN A 44 -10.06 10.70 -7.56
N GLY A 45 -10.54 9.87 -6.64
CA GLY A 45 -11.39 8.71 -6.92
C GLY A 45 -10.63 7.41 -7.21
N TYR A 46 -9.31 7.37 -7.02
CA TYR A 46 -8.57 6.11 -7.10
C TYR A 46 -8.84 5.26 -5.85
N VAL A 47 -9.16 3.99 -6.06
CA VAL A 47 -9.46 3.05 -4.97
C VAL A 47 -8.28 2.10 -4.75
N PRO A 48 -7.59 2.17 -3.60
CA PRO A 48 -6.54 1.21 -3.26
C PRO A 48 -7.12 -0.19 -3.03
N GLU A 49 -6.39 -1.23 -3.43
CA GLU A 49 -6.77 -2.62 -3.11
C GLU A 49 -6.69 -2.88 -1.59
N PHE A 50 -5.67 -2.31 -0.94
CA PHE A 50 -5.55 -2.28 0.51
C PHE A 50 -4.62 -1.15 0.95
N ILE A 51 -4.80 -0.69 2.19
CA ILE A 51 -3.92 0.26 2.85
C ILE A 51 -3.18 -0.46 3.98
N LEU A 52 -1.86 -0.29 4.03
CA LEU A 52 -1.05 -0.69 5.17
C LEU A 52 -0.75 0.54 6.02
N HIS A 53 -1.09 0.48 7.29
CA HIS A 53 -0.82 1.52 8.26
C HIS A 53 -0.30 0.88 9.54
N ARG A 54 0.32 1.69 10.40
CA ARG A 54 0.71 1.25 11.73
C ARG A 54 -0.53 1.07 12.61
N ALA A 55 -0.45 0.20 13.62
CA ALA A 55 -1.56 -0.07 14.52
C ALA A 55 -2.09 1.17 15.25
N ASP A 56 -1.24 2.17 15.47
CA ASP A 56 -1.52 3.45 16.13
C ASP A 56 -1.89 4.58 15.15
N PHE A 57 -2.03 4.30 13.86
CA PHE A 57 -2.34 5.31 12.86
C PHE A 57 -3.84 5.70 12.89
N PRO A 58 -4.18 6.99 12.96
CA PRO A 58 -5.57 7.47 12.93
C PRO A 58 -6.15 7.33 11.52
N LEU A 59 -6.99 6.34 11.29
CA LEU A 59 -7.62 6.08 9.98
C LEU A 59 -8.62 7.16 9.56
N ASP A 60 -9.19 7.89 10.52
CA ASP A 60 -10.01 9.07 10.31
C ASP A 60 -9.25 10.24 9.65
N ALA A 61 -7.92 10.18 9.64
CA ALA A 61 -7.09 11.15 8.94
C ALA A 61 -6.84 10.80 7.46
N LEU A 62 -7.39 9.71 6.93
CA LEU A 62 -7.24 9.26 5.54
C LEU A 62 -8.46 9.63 4.69
#